data_AF-A0A1I2PPY6-F1
#
_entry.id   AF-A0A1I2PPY6-F1
#
_cell.length_a   1.000
_cell.length_b   1.000
_cell.length_c   1.000
_cell.angle_alpha   90.00
_cell.angle_beta   90.00
_cell.angle_gamma   90.00
#
_symmetry.space_group_name_H-M   'P 1'
#
loop_
_entity.id
_entity.type
_entity.pdbx_description
1 polymer ?
#
loop_
_entity_poly.entity_id
_entity_poly.type
_entity_poly.pdbx_seq_one_letter_code
_entity_poly.pdbx_strand_id
1 'polypeptide(L)' 'MTERATPFYCPYCAEEDLRPVEEPHGAWECRGCTRVFSVKYVGTKVRP' A
#
# COMPACT_ATOMS: atom_id res chain seq x y z
N MET A 1 7.07 8.78 -15.11
CA MET A 1 5.88 8.04 -14.64
C MET A 1 5.99 7.97 -13.12
N THR A 2 5.42 8.95 -12.41
CA THR A 2 5.39 8.98 -10.94
C THR A 2 4.04 8.42 -10.50
N GLU A 3 3.80 7.15 -10.80
CA GLU A 3 2.63 6.49 -10.26
C GLU A 3 3.05 5.87 -8.93
N ARG A 4 2.57 6.47 -7.83
CA ARG A 4 2.58 5.84 -6.52
C ARG A 4 1.84 4.51 -6.69
N ALA A 5 2.50 3.39 -6.42
CA ALA A 5 1.86 2.09 -6.46
C ALA A 5 0.61 2.15 -5.57
N THR A 6 -0.56 1.97 -6.18
CA THR A 6 -1.83 1.92 -5.46
C THR A 6 -2.08 0.45 -5.11
N PRO A 7 -2.10 0.07 -3.82
CA PRO A 7 -2.52 -1.26 -3.42
C PRO A 7 -4.01 -1.44 -3.76
N PHE A 8 -4.37 -2.60 -4.31
CA PHE A 8 -5.77 -2.94 -4.59
C PHE A 8 -6.47 -3.56 -3.38
N TYR A 9 -5.74 -4.28 -2.51
CA TYR A 9 -6.30 -5.02 -1.38
C TYR A 9 -5.52 -4.76 -0.10
N CYS A 10 -6.23 -4.67 1.04
CA CYS A 10 -5.60 -4.63 2.35
C CYS A 10 -4.84 -5.94 2.61
N PRO A 11 -3.54 -5.90 2.96
CA PRO A 11 -2.76 -7.11 3.22
C PRO A 11 -3.21 -7.87 4.48
N TYR A 12 -4.12 -7.30 5.27
CA TYR A 12 -4.58 -7.89 6.53
C TYR A 12 -6.02 -8.41 6.50
N CYS A 13 -6.93 -7.80 5.74
CA CYS A 13 -8.35 -8.22 5.70
C CYS A 13 -8.91 -8.41 4.28
N ALA A 14 -8.11 -8.21 3.24
CA ALA A 14 -8.51 -8.32 1.83
C ALA A 14 -9.60 -7.33 1.36
N GLU A 15 -9.96 -6.33 2.16
CA GLU A 15 -10.85 -5.23 1.76
C GLU A 15 -10.18 -4.28 0.76
N GLU A 16 -11.00 -3.66 -0.09
CA GLU A 16 -10.55 -2.76 -1.16
C GLU A 16 -10.70 -1.26 -0.80
N ASP A 17 -11.39 -0.94 0.31
CA ASP A 17 -11.58 0.45 0.75
C ASP A 17 -10.31 1.01 1.42
N LEU A 18 -9.34 1.36 0.56
CA LEU A 18 -8.04 1.89 0.92
C LEU A 18 -7.99 3.39 0.60
N ARG A 19 -7.42 4.18 1.51
CA ARG A 19 -7.20 5.62 1.32
C ARG A 19 -5.75 5.99 1.59
N PRO A 20 -5.13 6.86 0.76
CA PRO A 20 -3.78 7.33 1.01
C PRO A 20 -3.79 8.19 2.27
N VAL A 21 -2.73 8.09 3.08
CA VAL A 21 -2.48 8.99 4.20
C VAL A 21 -1.22 9.82 3.92
N GLU A 22 -1.13 11.01 4.53
CA GLU A 22 -0.07 11.96 4.23
C GLU A 22 1.31 11.48 4.70
N GLU A 23 1.38 10.95 5.93
CA GLU A 23 2.60 10.42 6.52
C GLU A 23 2.38 9.04 7.16
N PRO A 24 3.34 8.11 7.03
CA PRO A 24 4.59 8.23 6.26
C PRO A 24 4.38 8.12 4.74
N HIS A 25 5.36 8.52 3.92
CA HIS A 25 5.26 8.44 2.45
C HIS A 25 4.86 7.03 1.97
N GLY A 26 3.84 6.98 1.11
CA GLY A 26 3.32 5.73 0.57
C GLY A 26 2.45 4.94 1.54
N ALA A 27 1.98 5.56 2.63
CA ALA A 27 1.06 4.95 3.57
C ALA A 27 -0.40 5.00 3.11
N TRP A 28 -1.15 4.00 3.57
CA TRP A 28 -2.55 3.75 3.26
C TRP A 28 -3.28 3.29 4.53
N GLU A 29 -4.48 3.81 4.73
CA GLU A 29 -5.44 3.35 5.74
C GLU A 29 -6.45 2.41 5.07
N CYS A 30 -6.72 1.27 5.69
CA CYS A 30 -7.87 0.42 5.34
C CYS A 30 -9.08 0.80 6.20
N ARG A 31 -10.19 1.19 5.57
CA ARG A 31 -11.44 1.53 6.28
C ARG A 31 -12.17 0.31 6.86
N GLY A 32 -11.94 -0.89 6.31
CA GLY A 32 -12.57 -2.12 6.78
C GLY A 32 -11.98 -2.69 8.08
N CYS A 33 -10.68 -2.52 8.32
CA CYS A 33 -10.03 -3.05 9.54
C CYS A 33 -9.17 -2.02 10.30
N THR A 34 -9.29 -0.74 9.95
CA THR A 34 -8.63 0.43 10.60
C THR A 34 -7.11 0.37 10.69
N ARG A 35 -6.45 -0.50 9.92
CA ARG A 35 -4.98 -0.62 9.93
C ARG A 35 -4.36 0.36 8.94
N VAL A 36 -3.23 0.92 9.32
CA VAL A 36 -2.37 1.75 8.47
C VAL A 36 -1.13 0.96 8.08
N PHE A 37 -0.76 0.95 6.81
CA PHE A 37 0.43 0.28 6.29
C PHE A 37 1.08 1.11 5.17
N SER A 38 2.36 0.87 4.86
CA SER A 38 3.05 1.58 3.78
C SER A 38 3.55 0.64 2.68
N VAL A 39 3.47 1.13 1.44
CA VAL A 39 3.99 0.44 0.25
C VAL A 39 5.25 1.17 -0.22
N LYS A 40 6.34 0.41 -0.42
CA LYS A 40 7.62 0.93 -0.87
C LYS A 40 8.18 0.05 -1.98
N TYR A 41 8.56 0.68 -3.10
CA TYR A 41 9.41 0.01 -4.09
C TYR A 41 10.82 -0.16 -3.53
N VAL A 42 11.29 -1.41 -3.45
CA VAL A 42 12.61 -1.75 -2.90
C VAL A 42 13.63 -2.04 -4.01
N GLY A 43 13.18 -2.54 -5.16
CA GLY A 43 14.03 -2.93 -6.28
C GLY A 43 13.45 -4.12 -7.06
N THR A 44 14.10 -4.49 -8.16
CA THR A 44 13.76 -5.69 -8.95
C THR A 44 14.78 -6.79 -8.63
N LYS A 45 14.31 -7.99 -8.25
CA LYS A 45 15.18 -9.16 -8.06
C LYS A 45 15.37 -9.87 -9.40
N VAL A 46 16.61 -10.17 -9.76
CA VAL A 46 16.91 -11.06 -10.90
C VAL A 46 16.80 -12.50 -10.37
N ARG A 47 16.00 -13.33 -11.04
CA ARG A 47 15.90 -14.77 -10.73
C ARG A 47 16.96 -15.50 -11.59
N PRO A 48 17.73 -16.45 -11.04
CA PRO A 48 18.60 -17.30 -11.84
C PRO A 48 17.78 -18.21 -12.76
#